data_AF-A0A7L4QLF5-F1
#
_entry.id   AF-A0A7L4QLF5-F1
#
_cell.length_a   1.000
_cell.length_b   1.000
_cell.length_c   1.000
_cell.angle_alpha   90.00
_cell.angle_beta   90.00
_cell.angle_gamma   90.00
#
_symmetry.space_group_name_H-M   'P 1'
#
loop_
_entity.id
_entity.type
_entity.pdbx_description
1 polymer ?
#
loop_
_entity_poly.entity_id
_entity_poly.type
_entity_poly.pdbx_seq_one_letter_code
_entity_poly.pdbx_strand_id
1 'polypeptide(L)'
;MVDLPEVVAKTINDPNAVKVVATVSPEGALHAIQVGAIVAPQPGVIAIGAILMQHTSKNMEEMQKKGQNVAIIMAKGTESYQVKAKIQIYQTEGPVFEAMNEKVKSLGLQVRGVWILEPEEVWNQSATYEAGKRMI
;
A
#
# COMPACT_ATOMS: atom_id res chain seq x y z
N MET A 1 14.76 3.98 -1.48
CA MET A 1 13.63 4.55 -2.22
C MET A 1 13.85 4.31 -3.71
N VAL A 2 12.85 3.73 -4.37
CA VAL A 2 12.80 3.57 -5.83
C VAL A 2 11.47 4.11 -6.35
N ASP A 3 11.44 4.59 -7.59
CA ASP A 3 10.21 5.07 -8.21
C ASP A 3 9.39 3.91 -8.76
N LEU A 4 8.08 3.90 -8.47
CA LEU A 4 7.16 2.92 -9.06
C LEU A 4 7.21 3.01 -10.59
N PRO A 5 7.36 1.87 -11.29
CA PRO A 5 7.19 1.84 -12.74
C PRO A 5 5.79 2.34 -13.11
N GLU A 6 5.67 3.02 -14.23
CA GLU A 6 4.41 3.68 -14.65
C GLU A 6 3.22 2.70 -14.65
N VAL A 7 3.43 1.46 -15.09
CA VAL A 7 2.41 0.41 -15.09
C VAL A 7 1.91 0.10 -13.66
N VAL A 8 2.82 0.05 -12.68
CA VAL A 8 2.47 -0.24 -11.28
C VAL A 8 1.78 0.95 -10.64
N ALA A 9 2.25 2.18 -10.91
CA ALA A 9 1.62 3.42 -10.47
C ALA A 9 0.19 3.56 -11.04
N LYS A 10 -0.05 3.14 -12.29
CA LYS A 10 -1.40 3.08 -12.87
C LYS A 10 -2.26 2.02 -12.17
N THR A 11 -1.75 0.80 -11.98
CA THR A 11 -2.53 -0.29 -11.36
C THR A 11 -2.90 0.00 -9.90
N ILE A 12 -1.98 0.54 -9.09
CA ILE A 12 -2.31 0.86 -7.68
C ILE A 12 -3.36 1.97 -7.55
N ASN A 13 -3.38 2.92 -8.50
CA ASN A 13 -4.34 4.02 -8.52
C ASN A 13 -5.67 3.67 -9.20
N ASP A 14 -5.76 2.53 -9.91
CA ASP A 14 -6.99 2.09 -10.56
C ASP A 14 -8.04 1.68 -9.50
N PRO A 15 -9.25 2.26 -9.48
CA PRO A 15 -10.28 1.92 -8.51
C PRO A 15 -10.80 0.48 -8.65
N ASN A 16 -10.63 -0.15 -9.82
CA ASN A 16 -11.07 -1.52 -10.08
C ASN A 16 -9.99 -2.57 -9.80
N ALA A 17 -8.76 -2.15 -9.50
CA ALA A 17 -7.71 -3.09 -9.11
C ALA A 17 -7.94 -3.57 -7.67
N VAL A 18 -7.80 -4.87 -7.45
CA VAL A 18 -7.75 -5.45 -6.11
C VAL A 18 -6.38 -5.13 -5.52
N LYS A 19 -6.34 -4.54 -4.32
CA LYS A 19 -5.10 -4.30 -3.58
C LYS A 19 -5.15 -5.02 -2.25
N VAL A 20 -4.11 -5.77 -1.93
CA VAL A 20 -3.96 -6.47 -0.66
C VAL A 20 -2.66 -6.02 -0.02
N VAL A 21 -2.74 -5.69 1.27
CA VAL A 21 -1.58 -5.32 2.09
C VAL A 21 -1.34 -6.45 3.08
N ALA A 22 -0.12 -6.97 3.08
CA ALA A 22 0.37 -7.96 4.03
C ALA A 22 1.36 -7.31 5.00
N THR A 23 1.15 -7.62 6.27
CA THR A 23 1.92 -7.20 7.44
C THR A 23 2.28 -8.42 8.28
N VAL A 24 3.15 -8.22 9.26
CA VAL A 24 3.53 -9.23 10.24
C VAL A 24 3.21 -8.68 11.62
N SER A 25 2.56 -9.49 12.46
CA SER A 25 2.27 -9.12 13.84
C SER A 25 3.56 -9.04 14.67
N PRO A 26 3.53 -8.42 15.86
CA PRO A 26 4.69 -8.37 16.74
C PRO A 26 5.26 -9.75 17.10
N GLU A 27 4.39 -10.77 17.14
CA GLU A 27 4.70 -12.18 17.42
C GLU A 27 5.15 -12.96 16.17
N GLY A 28 5.20 -12.32 15.00
CA GLY A 28 5.63 -12.95 13.74
C GLY A 28 4.52 -13.56 12.90
N ALA A 29 3.24 -13.42 13.29
CA ALA A 29 2.13 -13.97 12.52
C ALA A 29 1.82 -13.14 11.27
N LEU A 30 1.57 -13.80 10.14
CA LEU A 30 1.19 -13.13 8.89
C LEU A 30 -0.24 -12.57 9.00
N HIS A 31 -0.45 -11.36 8.50
CA HIS A 31 -1.77 -10.73 8.45
C HIS A 31 -1.93 -9.98 7.13
N ALA A 32 -3.00 -10.28 6.38
CA ALA A 32 -3.29 -9.64 5.11
C ALA A 32 -4.73 -9.12 5.06
N ILE A 33 -4.92 -7.94 4.46
CA ILE A 33 -6.24 -7.35 4.23
C ILE A 33 -6.35 -6.79 2.82
N GLN A 34 -7.55 -6.79 2.26
CA GLN A 34 -7.86 -5.99 1.09
C GLN A 34 -7.97 -4.51 1.50
N VAL A 35 -7.36 -3.59 0.75
CA VAL A 35 -7.36 -2.16 1.04
C VAL A 35 -7.91 -1.39 -0.14
N GLY A 36 -9.04 -0.70 0.06
CA GLY A 36 -9.62 0.19 -0.96
C GLY A 36 -9.01 1.60 -0.95
N ALA A 37 -8.67 2.12 0.23
CA ALA A 37 -8.08 3.44 0.42
C ALA A 37 -6.55 3.39 0.31
N ILE A 38 -6.04 3.11 -0.88
CA ILE A 38 -4.60 3.12 -1.20
C ILE A 38 -4.38 3.84 -2.53
N VAL A 39 -3.36 4.70 -2.56
CA VAL A 39 -2.97 5.49 -3.74
C VAL A 39 -1.45 5.65 -3.80
N ALA A 40 -0.92 5.92 -4.98
CA ALA A 40 0.46 6.40 -5.17
C ALA A 40 0.39 7.82 -5.74
N PRO A 41 0.44 8.87 -4.89
CA PRO A 41 0.28 10.26 -5.34
C PRO A 41 1.48 10.76 -6.16
N GLN A 42 2.64 10.11 -6.02
CA GLN A 42 3.86 10.36 -6.78
C GLN A 42 4.68 9.06 -6.84
N PRO A 43 5.62 8.90 -7.81
CA PRO A 43 6.29 7.62 -8.06
C PRO A 43 6.99 6.98 -6.85
N GLY A 44 7.62 7.76 -5.99
CA GLY A 44 8.33 7.26 -4.80
C GLY A 44 7.47 7.15 -3.53
N VAL A 45 6.15 7.35 -3.61
CA VAL A 45 5.28 7.39 -2.41
C VAL A 45 4.05 6.52 -2.62
N ILE A 46 3.75 5.69 -1.63
CA ILE A 46 2.47 5.02 -1.47
C ILE A 46 1.81 5.56 -0.21
N ALA A 47 0.51 5.85 -0.29
CA ALA A 47 -0.30 6.33 0.82
C ALA A 47 -1.47 5.37 1.08
N ILE A 48 -1.63 4.94 2.33
CA ILE A 48 -2.71 4.04 2.76
C ILE A 48 -3.56 4.75 3.82
N GLY A 49 -4.85 4.92 3.55
CA GLY A 49 -5.81 5.48 4.48
C GLY A 49 -6.25 4.45 5.51
N ALA A 50 -6.02 4.73 6.78
CA ALA A 50 -6.40 3.86 7.87
C ALA A 50 -7.92 3.94 8.12
N ILE A 51 -8.69 3.11 7.40
CA ILE A 51 -10.13 2.92 7.57
C ILE A 51 -10.36 1.50 8.07
N LEU A 52 -10.79 1.33 9.32
CA LEU A 52 -11.00 0.01 9.94
C LEU A 52 -9.75 -0.91 9.87
N MET A 53 -8.56 -0.32 9.94
CA MET A 53 -7.27 -1.02 9.85
C MET A 53 -6.64 -1.22 11.25
N GLN A 54 -7.40 -1.59 12.28
CA GLN A 54 -6.89 -1.60 13.66
C GLN A 54 -5.70 -2.54 13.84
N HIS A 55 -5.83 -3.79 13.36
CA HIS A 55 -4.74 -4.77 13.44
C HIS A 55 -3.59 -4.43 12.49
N THR A 56 -3.90 -4.08 11.24
CA THR A 56 -2.88 -3.74 10.24
C THR A 56 -2.06 -2.52 10.65
N SER A 57 -2.68 -1.48 11.22
CA SER A 57 -1.97 -0.27 11.69
C SER A 57 -1.08 -0.59 12.90
N LYS A 58 -1.57 -1.37 13.87
CA LYS A 58 -0.73 -1.82 14.99
C LYS A 58 0.49 -2.63 14.52
N ASN A 59 0.30 -3.49 13.52
CA ASN A 59 1.41 -4.22 12.91
C ASN A 59 2.38 -3.26 12.22
N MET A 60 1.88 -2.29 11.45
CA MET A 60 2.71 -1.29 10.76
C MET A 60 3.52 -0.42 11.75
N GLU A 61 2.95 -0.02 12.88
CA GLU A 61 3.69 0.68 13.94
C GLU A 61 4.90 -0.12 14.43
N GLU A 62 4.71 -1.40 14.72
CA GLU A 62 5.78 -2.28 15.22
C GLU A 62 6.79 -2.64 14.13
N MET A 63 6.32 -2.88 12.90
CA MET A 63 7.16 -3.10 11.73
C MET A 63 8.03 -1.89 11.42
N GLN A 64 7.48 -0.67 11.52
CA GLN A 64 8.20 0.58 11.33
C GLN A 64 9.37 0.69 12.32
N LYS A 65 9.12 0.45 13.62
CA LYS A 65 10.15 0.46 14.67
C LYS A 65 11.26 -0.56 14.40
N LYS A 66 10.91 -1.72 13.82
CA LYS A 66 11.84 -2.79 13.48
C LYS A 66 12.52 -2.63 12.11
N GLY A 67 12.17 -1.59 11.34
CA GLY A 67 12.67 -1.41 9.98
C GLY A 67 12.20 -2.51 9.01
N GLN A 68 11.03 -3.09 9.24
CA GLN A 68 10.44 -4.13 8.40
C GLN A 68 9.58 -3.54 7.29
N ASN A 69 9.55 -4.22 6.15
CA ASN A 69 8.74 -3.82 5.00
C ASN A 69 7.35 -4.44 5.05
N VAL A 70 6.36 -3.69 4.59
CA VAL A 70 5.08 -4.26 4.16
C VAL A 70 5.16 -4.76 2.72
N ALA A 71 4.36 -5.78 2.43
CA ALA A 71 4.16 -6.26 1.07
C ALA A 71 2.77 -5.85 0.58
N ILE A 72 2.71 -5.25 -0.60
CA ILE A 72 1.47 -4.81 -1.22
C ILE A 72 1.37 -5.52 -2.56
N ILE A 73 0.32 -6.31 -2.78
CA ILE A 73 0.03 -6.90 -4.08
C ILE A 73 -1.19 -6.21 -4.68
N MET A 74 -1.09 -5.82 -5.95
CA MET A 74 -2.18 -5.26 -6.72
C MET A 74 -2.43 -6.11 -7.97
N ALA A 75 -3.69 -6.30 -8.34
CA ALA A 75 -4.08 -7.10 -9.49
C ALA A 75 -5.29 -6.50 -10.22
N LYS A 76 -5.26 -6.56 -11.55
CA LYS A 76 -6.36 -6.20 -12.45
C LYS A 76 -6.33 -7.12 -13.67
N GLY A 77 -7.34 -7.97 -13.83
CA GLY A 77 -7.36 -8.96 -14.90
C GLY A 77 -6.13 -9.88 -14.81
N THR A 78 -5.31 -9.92 -15.86
CA THR A 78 -4.07 -10.71 -15.93
C THR A 78 -2.83 -9.96 -15.45
N GLU A 79 -2.95 -8.66 -15.15
CA GLU A 79 -1.86 -7.85 -14.62
C GLU A 79 -1.80 -7.98 -13.10
N SER A 80 -0.62 -8.25 -12.57
CA SER A 80 -0.37 -8.22 -11.13
C SER A 80 1.06 -7.81 -10.82
N TYR A 81 1.20 -7.03 -9.75
CA TYR A 81 2.49 -6.53 -9.29
C TYR A 81 2.54 -6.62 -7.77
N GLN A 82 3.74 -6.83 -7.24
CA GLN A 82 3.99 -6.78 -5.80
C GLN A 82 5.02 -5.70 -5.52
N VAL A 83 4.72 -4.84 -4.56
CA VAL A 83 5.63 -3.83 -4.03
C VAL A 83 6.02 -4.24 -2.61
N LYS A 84 7.31 -4.26 -2.30
CA LYS A 84 7.78 -4.20 -0.91
C LYS A 84 8.08 -2.74 -0.59
N ALA A 85 7.47 -2.24 0.47
CA ALA A 85 7.57 -0.82 0.83
C ALA A 85 7.96 -0.66 2.31
N LYS A 86 8.85 0.30 2.55
CA LYS A 86 9.26 0.73 3.88
C LYS A 86 8.23 1.70 4.44
N ILE A 87 7.86 1.53 5.70
CA ILE A 87 6.93 2.42 6.40
C ILE A 87 7.69 3.66 6.86
N GLN A 88 7.27 4.85 6.43
CA GLN A 88 7.94 6.10 6.78
C GLN A 88 7.29 6.79 7.98
N ILE A 89 5.99 7.11 7.87
CA ILE A 89 5.28 7.87 8.87
C ILE A 89 3.78 7.58 8.85
N TYR A 90 3.14 7.73 10.01
CA TYR A 90 1.69 7.85 10.14
C TYR A 90 1.33 9.30 10.40
N GLN A 91 0.48 9.87 9.56
CA GLN A 91 0.05 11.27 9.68
C GLN A 91 -1.46 11.36 9.86
N THR A 92 -1.90 12.29 10.70
CA THR A 92 -3.33 12.56 10.99
C THR A 92 -3.76 13.95 10.51
N GLU A 93 -2.90 14.62 9.75
CA GLU A 93 -3.10 15.96 9.20
C GLU A 93 -2.30 16.12 7.90
N GLY A 94 -2.52 17.24 7.21
CA GLY A 94 -1.82 17.61 5.98
C GLY A 94 -2.50 17.17 4.69
N PRO A 95 -1.96 17.59 3.53
CA PRO A 95 -2.69 17.56 2.25
C PRO A 95 -3.12 16.16 1.82
N VAL A 96 -2.30 15.14 2.06
CA VAL A 96 -2.64 13.75 1.69
C VAL A 96 -3.72 13.18 2.61
N PHE A 97 -3.72 13.51 3.91
CA PHE A 97 -4.77 13.11 4.85
C PHE A 97 -6.11 13.78 4.50
N GLU A 98 -6.08 15.07 4.18
CA GLU A 98 -7.26 15.85 3.78
C GLU A 98 -7.86 15.30 2.48
N ALA A 99 -7.04 15.15 1.43
CA ALA A 99 -7.49 14.62 0.14
C ALA A 99 -8.08 13.20 0.27
N MET A 100 -7.51 12.37 1.14
CA MET A 100 -8.01 11.00 1.34
C MET A 100 -9.34 10.99 2.10
N ASN A 101 -9.52 11.85 3.11
CA ASN A 101 -10.81 12.04 3.78
C ASN A 101 -11.89 12.50 2.80
N GLU A 102 -11.59 13.49 1.95
CA GLU A 102 -12.53 13.97 0.94
C GLU A 102 -12.99 12.85 0.00
N LYS A 103 -12.06 12.01 -0.45
CA LYS A 103 -12.34 10.90 -1.36
C LYS A 103 -13.28 9.86 -0.75
N VAL A 104 -13.17 9.58 0.54
CA VAL A 104 -13.97 8.53 1.22
C VAL A 104 -15.24 9.06 1.88
N LYS A 105 -15.38 10.38 1.99
CA LYS A 105 -16.57 11.05 2.55
C LYS A 105 -17.86 10.68 1.82
N SER A 106 -17.81 10.55 0.50
CA SER A 106 -18.97 10.14 -0.32
C SER A 106 -19.46 8.72 -0.02
N LEU A 107 -18.60 7.89 0.60
CA LEU A 107 -18.91 6.53 1.03
C LEU A 107 -19.40 6.47 2.49
N GLY A 108 -19.55 7.62 3.16
CA GLY A 108 -19.88 7.70 4.59
C GLY A 108 -18.74 7.24 5.51
N LEU A 109 -17.50 7.23 5.00
CA LEU A 109 -16.31 6.80 5.72
C LEU A 109 -15.42 8.00 6.07
N GLN A 110 -14.49 7.76 7.00
CA GLN A 110 -13.46 8.73 7.40
C GLN A 110 -12.15 7.97 7.67
N VAL A 111 -11.01 8.52 7.22
CA VAL A 111 -9.71 7.96 7.58
C VAL A 111 -9.32 8.41 8.99
N ARG A 112 -8.78 7.50 9.80
CA ARG A 112 -8.21 7.83 11.12
C ARG A 112 -6.81 8.46 11.01
N GLY A 113 -6.17 8.28 9.86
CA GLY A 113 -4.85 8.77 9.51
C GLY A 113 -4.39 8.13 8.21
N VAL A 114 -3.21 8.49 7.75
CA VAL A 114 -2.61 7.97 6.52
C VAL A 114 -1.21 7.43 6.83
N TRP A 115 -0.96 6.19 6.43
CA TRP A 115 0.37 5.62 6.38
C TRP A 115 1.06 6.05 5.09
N ILE A 116 2.26 6.61 5.21
CA ILE A 116 3.13 6.97 4.10
C ILE A 116 4.25 5.95 4.01
N LEU A 117 4.45 5.42 2.81
CA LEU A 117 5.37 4.34 2.52
C LEU A 117 6.24 4.68 1.32
N GLU A 118 7.48 4.19 1.36
CA GLU A 118 8.43 4.29 0.26
C GLU A 118 8.61 2.92 -0.39
N PRO A 119 8.40 2.78 -1.71
CA PRO A 119 8.74 1.57 -2.45
C PRO A 119 10.24 1.27 -2.35
N GLU A 120 10.58 -0.01 -2.17
CA GLU A 120 11.96 -0.51 -2.18
C GLU A 120 12.19 -1.58 -3.25
N GLU A 121 11.20 -2.44 -3.49
CA GLU A 121 11.28 -3.47 -4.53
C GLU A 121 9.95 -3.56 -5.25
N VAL A 122 9.99 -3.82 -6.56
CA VAL A 122 8.79 -4.12 -7.35
C VAL A 122 9.00 -5.41 -8.13
N TRP A 123 8.00 -6.27 -8.10
CA TRP A 123 8.03 -7.59 -8.69
C TRP A 123 6.84 -7.75 -9.63
N ASN A 124 7.10 -8.30 -10.82
CA ASN A 124 6.04 -8.67 -11.75
C ASN A 124 5.42 -9.99 -11.28
N GLN A 125 4.11 -9.98 -11.03
CA GLN A 125 3.31 -11.16 -10.65
C GLN A 125 2.22 -11.46 -11.68
N SER A 126 2.26 -10.79 -12.84
CA SER A 126 1.29 -10.94 -13.90
C SER A 126 1.33 -12.34 -14.49
N ALA A 127 0.22 -12.77 -15.09
CA ALA A 127 0.13 -14.07 -15.76
C ALA A 127 0.88 -14.07 -17.13
N THR A 128 2.20 -13.88 -17.08
CA THR A 128 3.11 -13.85 -18.23
C THR A 128 4.38 -14.66 -17.94
N TYR A 129 5.25 -14.85 -18.94
CA TYR A 129 6.55 -15.50 -18.76
C TYR A 129 7.54 -14.68 -17.90
N GLU A 130 7.20 -13.43 -17.59
CA GLU A 130 7.99 -12.56 -16.72
C GLU A 130 7.53 -12.62 -15.25
N ALA A 131 6.57 -13.49 -14.91
CA ALA A 131 6.12 -13.69 -13.53
C ALA A 131 7.28 -14.03 -12.59
N GLY A 132 7.28 -13.45 -11.40
CA GLY A 132 8.30 -13.62 -10.37
C GLY A 132 9.59 -12.82 -10.63
N LYS A 133 9.70 -12.05 -11.72
CA LYS A 133 10.89 -11.23 -11.98
C LYS A 133 10.81 -9.88 -11.27
N ARG A 134 11.94 -9.47 -10.69
CA ARG A 134 12.11 -8.14 -10.10
C ARG A 134 12.20 -7.09 -11.23
N MET A 135 11.42 -6.04 -11.09
CA MET A 135 11.37 -4.90 -12.00
C MET A 135 12.35 -3.80 -11.57
N ILE A 136 12.41 -3.54 -10.26
CA ILE A 136 13.36 -2.64 -9.57
C ILE A 136 13.63 -3.15 -8.16
#